data_AF-A0A955YXR2-F1
#
_entry.id   AF-A0A955YXR2-F1
#
_cell.length_a   1.000
_cell.length_b   1.000
_cell.length_c   1.000
_cell.angle_alpha   90.00
_cell.angle_beta   90.00
_cell.angle_gamma   90.00
#
_symmetry.space_group_name_H-M   'P 1'
#
loop_
_entity.id
_entity.type
_entity.pdbx_description
1 polymer ?
#
loop_
_entity_poly.entity_id
_entity_poly.type
_entity_poly.pdbx_seq_one_letter_code
_entity_poly.pdbx_strand_id
1 'polypeptide(L)'
;MTRSARADLTLAAGVLTMALNDHVLKRAYPGFVTGKLSDVAGMVFFPLLLALLLRPLSARAVVTDRGRDLTLATLCVVTALVFTFTKTTHAGNEAYRVAWGAMQWPAGALAAWMRGGATPGLARVVLVADPTDVLAVPFALVAYWAGRASRAAQKPTSKRPRSPALKPYPMPEPDSL
;
A
#
# COMPACT_ATOMS: atom_id res chain seq x y z
N MET A 1 11.77 -22.29 8.03
CA MET A 1 11.11 -21.02 7.66
C MET A 1 10.47 -21.17 6.29
N THR A 2 9.14 -21.06 6.21
CA THR A 2 8.40 -21.12 4.95
C THR A 2 8.70 -19.89 4.10
N ARG A 3 8.60 -20.02 2.78
CA ARG A 3 8.90 -18.93 1.83
C ARG A 3 8.02 -17.68 2.06
N SER A 4 6.82 -17.83 2.64
CA SER A 4 5.96 -16.69 3.01
C SER A 4 6.47 -15.95 4.23
N ALA A 5 6.93 -16.64 5.28
CA ALA A 5 7.46 -16.00 6.48
C ALA A 5 8.68 -15.09 6.18
N ARG A 6 9.49 -15.44 5.16
CA ARG A 6 10.60 -14.59 4.69
C ARG A 6 10.12 -13.35 3.92
N ALA A 7 9.03 -13.46 3.15
CA ALA A 7 8.45 -12.34 2.44
C ALA A 7 7.79 -11.34 3.40
N ASP A 8 7.07 -11.86 4.40
CA ASP A 8 6.40 -11.05 5.44
C ASP A 8 7.43 -10.28 6.28
N LEU A 9 8.55 -10.92 6.64
CA LEU A 9 9.67 -10.27 7.34
C LEU A 9 10.33 -9.17 6.51
N THR A 10 10.51 -9.41 5.21
CA THR A 10 11.10 -8.41 4.30
C THR A 10 10.19 -7.19 4.15
N LEU A 11 8.88 -7.39 4.04
CA LEU A 11 7.90 -6.31 4.00
C LEU A 11 7.86 -5.53 5.31
N ALA A 12 7.81 -6.25 6.44
CA ALA A 12 7.85 -5.64 7.76
C ALA A 12 9.13 -4.83 7.95
N ALA A 13 10.30 -5.38 7.58
CA ALA A 13 11.58 -4.67 7.64
C ALA A 13 11.61 -3.45 6.71
N GLY A 14 11.04 -3.53 5.50
CA GLY A 14 10.93 -2.40 4.58
C GLY A 14 10.06 -1.27 5.15
N VAL A 15 8.89 -1.61 5.69
CA VAL A 15 7.99 -0.64 6.35
C VAL A 15 8.67 -0.05 7.59
N LEU A 16 9.33 -0.88 8.41
CA LEU A 16 10.03 -0.43 9.61
C LEU A 16 11.17 0.51 9.26
N THR A 17 11.95 0.17 8.22
CA THR A 17 13.05 1.00 7.72
C THR A 17 12.52 2.33 7.18
N MET A 18 11.39 2.32 6.49
CA MET A 18 10.76 3.55 6.00
C MET A 18 10.23 4.41 7.15
N ALA A 19 9.61 3.81 8.17
CA ALA A 19 9.14 4.51 9.36
C ALA A 19 10.30 5.11 10.17
N LEU A 20 11.40 4.35 10.33
CA LEU A 20 12.65 4.80 10.94
C LEU A 20 13.29 5.94 10.14
N ASN A 21 13.28 5.85 8.80
CA ASN A 21 13.75 6.94 7.95
C ASN A 21 12.94 8.22 8.20
N ASP A 22 11.60 8.10 8.21
CA ASP A 22 10.70 9.23 8.37
C ASP A 22 10.76 9.89 9.76
N HIS A 23 11.08 9.14 10.82
CA HIS A 23 11.03 9.65 12.20
C HIS A 23 12.39 9.94 12.81
N VAL A 24 13.43 9.19 12.42
CA VAL A 24 14.77 9.29 13.02
C VAL A 24 15.72 9.99 12.05
N LEU A 25 15.79 9.57 10.78
CA LEU A 25 16.70 10.19 9.81
C LEU A 25 16.26 11.62 9.44
N LYS A 26 14.97 11.87 9.23
CA LYS A 26 14.47 13.24 8.98
C LYS A 26 14.71 14.19 10.15
N ARG A 27 14.80 13.69 11.39
CA ARG A 27 15.12 14.50 12.60
C ARG A 27 16.61 14.69 12.81
N ALA A 28 17.43 13.69 12.48
CA ALA A 28 18.88 13.72 12.68
C ALA A 28 19.65 14.40 11.53
N TYR A 29 19.15 14.27 10.30
CA TYR A 29 19.73 14.87 9.09
C TYR A 29 18.60 15.43 8.20
N PRO A 30 18.13 16.67 8.45
CA PRO A 30 17.20 17.35 7.56
C PRO A 30 17.90 17.60 6.22
N GLY A 31 17.68 16.73 5.24
CA GLY A 31 18.39 16.73 3.97
C GLY A 31 17.46 16.44 2.79
N PHE A 32 17.70 17.14 1.69
CA PHE A 32 16.99 17.07 0.40
C PHE A 32 16.75 15.64 -0.15
N VAL A 33 17.62 14.69 0.23
CA VAL A 33 17.60 13.30 -0.27
C VAL A 33 16.57 12.42 0.47
N THR A 34 16.36 12.62 1.78
CA THR A 34 15.44 11.77 2.57
C THR A 34 13.97 12.08 2.29
N GLY A 35 13.65 13.33 1.93
CA GLY A 35 12.32 13.72 1.45
C GLY A 35 11.94 13.02 0.15
N LYS A 36 12.86 12.99 -0.83
CA LYS A 36 12.62 12.43 -2.17
C LYS A 36 12.50 10.91 -2.19
N LEU A 37 13.30 10.23 -1.37
CA LEU A 37 13.18 8.78 -1.19
C LEU A 37 11.82 8.40 -0.61
N SER A 38 11.28 9.20 0.31
CA SER A 38 9.93 9.00 0.88
C SER A 38 8.86 9.22 -0.18
N ASP A 39 9.01 10.24 -1.04
CA ASP A 39 8.09 10.50 -2.15
C ASP A 39 8.10 9.36 -3.19
N VAL A 40 9.28 8.84 -3.54
CA VAL A 40 9.42 7.66 -4.41
C VAL A 40 8.78 6.43 -3.78
N ALA A 41 9.02 6.18 -2.49
CA ALA A 41 8.42 5.05 -1.77
C ALA A 41 6.89 5.19 -1.71
N GLY A 42 6.39 6.41 -1.48
CA GLY A 42 4.97 6.75 -1.52
C GLY A 42 4.36 6.44 -2.88
N MET A 43 5.01 6.84 -3.97
CA MET A 43 4.56 6.58 -5.34
C MET A 43 4.46 5.10 -5.70
N VAL A 44 5.33 4.26 -5.12
CA VAL A 44 5.26 2.81 -5.30
C VAL A 44 4.20 2.18 -4.40
N PHE A 45 4.14 2.60 -3.14
CA PHE A 45 3.34 1.95 -2.11
C PHE A 45 1.85 2.34 -2.16
N PHE A 46 1.51 3.62 -2.31
CA PHE A 46 0.14 4.11 -2.24
C PHE A 46 -0.83 3.44 -3.22
N PRO A 47 -0.53 3.34 -4.53
CA PRO A 47 -1.49 2.76 -5.48
C PRO A 47 -1.70 1.26 -5.23
N LEU A 48 -0.68 0.54 -4.73
CA LEU A 48 -0.80 -0.86 -4.33
C LEU A 48 -1.65 -1.02 -3.06
N LEU A 49 -1.43 -0.15 -2.06
CA LEU A 49 -2.24 -0.12 -0.85
C LEU A 49 -3.71 0.16 -1.18
N LEU A 50 -3.97 1.16 -2.03
CA LEU A 50 -5.32 1.51 -2.45
C LEU A 50 -5.98 0.38 -3.24
N ALA A 51 -5.24 -0.30 -4.11
CA ALA A 51 -5.73 -1.49 -4.81
C ALA A 51 -6.08 -2.64 -3.85
N LEU A 52 -5.34 -2.80 -2.76
CA LEU A 52 -5.61 -3.79 -1.72
C LEU A 52 -6.87 -3.44 -0.91
N LEU A 53 -7.00 -2.18 -0.48
CA LEU A 53 -8.15 -1.69 0.29
C LEU A 53 -9.45 -1.72 -0.53
N LEU A 54 -9.37 -1.41 -1.82
CA LEU A 54 -10.52 -1.43 -2.73
C LEU A 54 -10.80 -2.82 -3.32
N ARG A 55 -9.98 -3.83 -3.00
CA ARG A 55 -10.16 -5.21 -3.47
C ARG A 55 -11.56 -5.80 -3.19
N PRO A 56 -12.14 -5.70 -1.98
CA PRO A 56 -13.47 -6.27 -1.72
C PRO A 56 -14.58 -5.59 -2.54
N LEU A 57 -14.45 -4.29 -2.80
CA LEU A 57 -15.41 -3.51 -3.60
C LEU A 57 -15.25 -3.82 -5.09
N SER A 58 -14.02 -3.80 -5.59
CA SER A 58 -13.70 -4.05 -7.00
C SER A 58 -13.83 -5.51 -7.41
N ALA A 59 -13.70 -6.48 -6.49
CA ALA A 59 -13.88 -7.89 -6.80
C ALA A 59 -15.31 -8.22 -7.26
N ARG A 60 -16.31 -7.42 -6.87
CA ARG A 60 -17.70 -7.58 -7.31
C ARG A 60 -17.96 -6.96 -8.69
N ALA A 61 -17.25 -5.89 -9.03
CA ALA A 61 -17.44 -5.14 -10.28
C ALA A 61 -16.46 -5.55 -11.40
N VAL A 62 -15.30 -6.09 -11.04
CA VAL A 62 -14.17 -6.32 -11.96
C VAL A 62 -13.78 -7.79 -11.92
N VAL A 63 -14.37 -8.54 -12.85
CA VAL A 63 -14.20 -10.00 -12.93
C VAL A 63 -13.00 -10.39 -13.81
N THR A 64 -12.61 -9.54 -14.77
CA THR A 64 -11.57 -9.86 -15.75
C THR A 64 -10.17 -9.41 -15.30
N ASP A 65 -9.14 -10.15 -15.72
CA ASP A 65 -7.74 -9.77 -15.51
C ASP A 65 -7.45 -8.37 -16.09
N ARG A 66 -7.98 -8.09 -17.29
CA ARG A 66 -7.83 -6.78 -17.95
C ARG A 66 -8.48 -5.65 -17.14
N GLY A 67 -9.66 -5.87 -16.59
CA GLY A 67 -10.34 -4.88 -15.75
C GLY A 67 -9.53 -4.55 -14.49
N ARG A 68 -8.90 -5.56 -13.87
CA ARG A 68 -8.09 -5.36 -12.66
C ARG A 68 -6.80 -4.61 -12.96
N ASP A 69 -6.19 -4.86 -14.12
CA ASP A 69 -5.03 -4.11 -14.61
C ASP A 69 -5.41 -2.65 -14.88
N LEU A 70 -6.58 -2.40 -15.49
CA LEU A 70 -7.09 -1.04 -15.69
C LEU A 70 -7.37 -0.33 -14.36
N THR A 71 -7.97 -1.02 -13.38
CA THR A 71 -8.16 -0.45 -12.03
C THR A 71 -6.81 -0.05 -11.42
N LEU A 72 -5.80 -0.92 -11.46
CA LEU A 72 -4.48 -0.60 -10.93
C LEU A 72 -3.82 0.58 -11.66
N ALA A 73 -3.92 0.63 -12.99
CA ALA A 73 -3.43 1.76 -13.78
C ALA A 73 -4.12 3.07 -13.39
N THR A 74 -5.46 3.06 -13.25
CA THR A 74 -6.23 4.21 -12.79
C THR A 74 -5.77 4.67 -11.41
N LEU A 75 -5.56 3.75 -10.47
CA LEU A 75 -5.07 4.11 -9.13
C LEU A 75 -3.65 4.72 -9.18
N CYS A 76 -2.76 4.20 -10.03
CA CYS A 76 -1.44 4.80 -10.24
C CYS A 76 -1.53 6.23 -10.79
N VAL A 77 -2.40 6.45 -11.80
CA VAL A 77 -2.62 7.77 -12.39
C VAL A 77 -3.24 8.73 -11.37
N VAL A 78 -4.25 8.30 -10.63
CA VAL A 78 -4.89 9.13 -9.58
C VAL A 78 -3.87 9.50 -8.50
N THR A 79 -3.05 8.55 -8.03
CA THR A 79 -1.99 8.86 -7.05
C THR A 79 -1.00 9.88 -7.60
N ALA A 80 -0.53 9.70 -8.84
CA ALA A 80 0.36 10.64 -9.51
C ALA A 80 -0.24 12.05 -9.63
N LEU A 81 -1.51 12.15 -10.04
CA LEU A 81 -2.22 13.42 -10.17
C LEU A 81 -2.41 14.12 -8.83
N VAL A 82 -2.87 13.39 -7.80
CA VAL A 82 -3.07 13.94 -6.46
C VAL A 82 -1.75 14.44 -5.87
N PHE A 83 -0.69 13.66 -5.97
CA PHE A 83 0.63 14.07 -5.49
C PHE A 83 1.19 15.27 -6.26
N THR A 84 1.07 15.27 -7.58
CA THR A 84 1.50 16.42 -8.40
C THR A 84 0.72 17.66 -7.98
N PHE A 85 -0.61 17.54 -7.82
CA PHE A 85 -1.46 18.64 -7.38
C PHE A 85 -1.09 19.19 -6.00
N THR A 86 -0.82 18.33 -5.02
CA THR A 86 -0.41 18.77 -3.68
C THR A 86 0.96 19.43 -3.66
N LYS A 87 1.86 19.04 -4.56
CA LYS A 87 3.23 19.58 -4.64
C LYS A 87 3.35 20.85 -5.49
N THR A 88 2.53 21.01 -6.53
CA THR A 88 2.67 22.12 -7.49
C THR A 88 1.69 23.28 -7.23
N THR A 89 0.60 23.05 -6.51
CA THR A 89 -0.43 24.09 -6.30
C THR A 89 -0.49 24.57 -4.85
N HIS A 90 -0.78 25.85 -4.66
CA HIS A 90 -1.05 26.42 -3.33
C HIS A 90 -2.31 25.83 -2.69
N ALA A 91 -3.36 25.60 -3.48
CA ALA A 91 -4.60 24.98 -3.00
C ALA A 91 -4.38 23.53 -2.53
N GLY A 92 -3.59 22.75 -3.26
CA GLY A 92 -3.22 21.38 -2.88
C GLY A 92 -2.34 21.35 -1.62
N ASN A 93 -1.43 22.29 -1.47
CA ASN A 93 -0.65 22.45 -0.24
C ASN A 93 -1.56 22.73 0.97
N GLU A 94 -2.47 23.70 0.89
CA GLU A 94 -3.38 24.02 2.00
C GLU A 94 -4.33 22.85 2.32
N ALA A 95 -4.87 22.18 1.30
CA ALA A 95 -5.70 20.98 1.50
C ALA A 95 -4.91 19.87 2.22
N TYR A 96 -3.66 19.63 1.82
CA TYR A 96 -2.79 18.65 2.48
C TYR A 96 -2.52 19.03 3.95
N ARG A 97 -2.20 20.30 4.22
CA ARG A 97 -1.93 20.80 5.58
C ARG A 97 -3.13 20.63 6.51
N VAL A 98 -4.34 20.93 6.01
CA VAL A 98 -5.58 20.78 6.77
C VAL A 98 -5.92 19.32 6.98
N ALA A 99 -5.83 18.49 5.94
CA ALA A 99 -6.11 17.06 6.04
C ALA A 99 -5.18 16.36 7.02
N TRP A 100 -3.88 16.69 6.97
CA TRP A 100 -2.88 16.11 7.86
C TRP A 100 -3.05 16.58 9.31
N GLY A 101 -3.32 17.88 9.50
CA GLY A 101 -3.66 18.43 10.81
C GLY A 101 -4.92 17.78 11.41
N ALA A 102 -5.96 17.57 10.61
CA ALA A 102 -7.19 16.92 11.03
C ALA A 102 -6.99 15.43 11.38
N MET A 103 -6.11 14.72 10.67
CA MET A 103 -5.81 13.33 10.95
C MET A 103 -5.01 13.14 12.25
N GLN A 104 -4.13 14.08 12.59
CA GLN A 104 -3.33 14.05 13.83
C GLN A 104 -4.09 14.58 15.05
N TRP A 105 -5.08 15.44 14.83
CA TRP A 105 -5.81 16.14 15.89
C TRP A 105 -6.47 15.21 16.93
N PRO A 106 -7.13 14.09 16.57
CA PRO A 106 -7.77 13.21 17.57
C PRO A 106 -6.78 12.62 18.57
N ALA A 107 -5.61 12.18 18.09
CA ALA A 107 -4.55 11.67 18.94
C ALA A 107 -3.94 12.77 19.83
N GLY A 108 -3.76 13.97 19.26
CA GLY A 108 -3.29 15.16 19.99
C GLY A 108 -4.27 15.60 21.08
N ALA A 109 -5.57 15.60 20.78
CA ALA A 109 -6.65 15.93 21.72
C ALA A 109 -6.72 14.92 22.86
N LEU A 110 -6.68 13.62 22.55
CA LEU A 110 -6.64 12.56 23.56
C LEU A 110 -5.42 12.70 24.47
N ALA A 111 -4.24 12.96 23.92
CA ALA A 111 -3.01 13.16 24.69
C ALA A 111 -3.04 14.45 25.53
N ALA A 112 -3.73 15.50 25.08
CA ALA A 112 -3.94 16.72 25.85
C ALA A 112 -4.89 16.49 27.02
N TRP A 113 -6.02 15.80 26.78
CA TRP A 113 -6.99 15.46 27.82
C TRP A 113 -6.39 14.53 28.89
N MET A 114 -5.59 13.54 28.50
CA MET A 114 -4.88 12.67 29.44
C MET A 114 -3.89 13.43 30.34
N ARG A 115 -3.42 14.61 29.91
CA ARG A 115 -2.53 15.48 30.69
C ARG A 115 -3.27 16.62 31.39
N GLY A 116 -4.61 16.61 31.38
CA GLY A 116 -5.45 17.66 31.97
C GLY A 116 -5.38 19.00 31.22
N GLY A 117 -4.88 19.00 29.98
CA GLY A 117 -4.72 20.20 29.17
C GLY A 117 -5.96 20.54 28.34
N ALA A 118 -6.02 21.78 27.86
CA ALA A 118 -7.06 22.24 26.93
C ALA A 118 -6.95 21.55 25.56
N THR A 119 -8.09 21.44 24.86
CA THR A 119 -8.17 20.85 23.52
C THR A 119 -7.28 21.64 22.55
N PRO A 120 -6.31 21.01 21.88
CA PRO A 120 -5.41 21.71 20.97
C PRO A 120 -6.16 22.24 19.75
N GLY A 121 -5.76 23.38 19.20
CA GLY A 121 -6.25 23.85 17.91
C GLY A 121 -5.78 22.95 16.75
N LEU A 122 -6.46 23.04 15.59
CA LEU A 122 -6.00 22.41 14.35
C LEU A 122 -4.67 23.03 13.91
N ALA A 123 -3.56 22.38 14.24
CA ALA A 123 -2.24 22.81 13.81
C ALA A 123 -2.09 22.60 12.29
N ARG A 124 -1.88 23.67 11.54
CA ARG A 124 -1.49 23.59 10.12
C ARG A 124 -0.01 23.25 10.04
N VAL A 125 0.32 22.13 9.41
CA VAL A 125 1.72 21.73 9.23
C VAL A 125 2.41 22.69 8.25
N VAL A 126 3.62 23.14 8.57
CA VAL A 126 4.43 23.94 7.64
C VAL A 126 4.97 23.01 6.55
N LEU A 127 4.41 23.14 5.35
CA LEU A 127 4.88 22.42 4.16
C LEU A 127 5.71 23.37 3.29
N VAL A 128 6.99 23.07 3.09
CA VAL A 128 7.83 23.73 2.08
C VAL A 128 7.64 22.94 0.79
N ALA A 129 7.03 23.55 -0.22
CA ALA A 129 6.79 22.89 -1.51
C ALA A 129 8.09 22.88 -2.33
N ASP A 130 8.55 21.71 -2.76
CA ASP A 130 9.66 21.54 -3.68
C ASP A 130 9.15 20.99 -5.03
N PRO A 131 9.17 21.79 -6.11
CA PRO A 131 8.74 21.37 -7.45
C PRO A 131 9.49 20.14 -7.99
N THR A 132 10.70 19.87 -7.50
CA THR A 132 11.49 18.72 -7.96
C THR A 132 10.98 17.37 -7.43
N ASP A 133 9.98 17.36 -6.55
CA ASP A 133 9.32 16.15 -6.08
C ASP A 133 8.51 15.44 -7.18
N VAL A 134 8.14 16.16 -8.26
CA VAL A 134 7.46 15.58 -9.43
C VAL A 134 8.31 14.50 -10.11
N LEU A 135 9.63 14.49 -9.90
CA LEU A 135 10.51 13.41 -10.36
C LEU A 135 10.18 12.04 -9.74
N ALA A 136 9.39 11.99 -8.66
CA ALA A 136 8.89 10.74 -8.08
C ALA A 136 7.73 10.12 -8.90
N VAL A 137 7.01 10.91 -9.70
CA VAL A 137 5.80 10.47 -10.43
C VAL A 137 6.02 9.26 -11.35
N PRO A 138 7.12 9.16 -12.13
CA PRO A 138 7.40 7.99 -12.95
C PRO A 138 7.48 6.68 -12.14
N PHE A 139 7.78 6.73 -10.84
CA PHE A 139 7.86 5.53 -10.00
C PHE A 139 6.49 4.89 -9.73
N ALA A 140 5.37 5.57 -10.00
CA ALA A 140 4.06 4.93 -10.05
C ALA A 140 4.00 3.80 -11.10
N LEU A 141 4.85 3.84 -12.15
CA LEU A 141 5.00 2.73 -13.08
C LEU A 141 5.56 1.49 -12.39
N VAL A 142 6.48 1.64 -11.45
CA VAL A 142 7.04 0.51 -10.69
C VAL A 142 5.95 -0.20 -9.89
N ALA A 143 5.01 0.54 -9.31
CA ALA A 143 3.83 -0.04 -8.67
C ALA A 143 2.98 -0.86 -9.64
N TYR A 144 2.69 -0.30 -10.82
CA TYR A 144 1.93 -0.99 -11.86
C TYR A 144 2.60 -2.29 -12.30
N TRP A 145 3.92 -2.25 -12.57
CA TRP A 145 4.71 -3.42 -12.95
C TRP A 145 4.76 -4.48 -11.84
N ALA A 146 5.02 -4.08 -10.59
CA ALA A 146 5.05 -4.97 -9.45
C ALA A 146 3.70 -5.66 -9.20
N GLY A 147 2.60 -4.91 -9.34
CA GLY A 147 1.24 -5.45 -9.20
C GLY A 147 0.89 -6.48 -10.29
N ARG A 148 1.32 -6.25 -11.54
CA ARG A 148 1.14 -7.22 -12.63
C ARG A 148 2.01 -8.46 -12.47
N ALA A 149 3.29 -8.29 -12.14
CA ALA A 149 4.23 -9.39 -11.92
C ALA A 149 3.78 -10.32 -10.78
N SER A 150 3.33 -9.74 -9.67
CA SER A 150 2.82 -10.50 -8.51
C SER A 150 1.59 -11.33 -8.84
N ARG A 151 0.72 -10.86 -9.76
CA ARG A 151 -0.46 -11.60 -10.23
C ARG A 151 -0.10 -12.72 -11.20
N ALA A 152 0.83 -12.47 -12.11
CA ALA A 152 1.35 -13.49 -13.02
C ALA A 152 1.95 -14.67 -12.24
N ALA A 153 2.66 -14.38 -11.14
CA ALA A 153 3.21 -15.39 -10.23
C ALA A 153 2.14 -16.11 -9.37
N GLN A 154 0.97 -15.49 -9.15
CA GLN A 154 -0.13 -16.06 -8.36
C GLN A 154 -1.12 -16.88 -9.19
N LYS A 155 -1.09 -16.83 -10.53
CA LYS A 155 -1.89 -17.75 -11.37
C LYS A 155 -1.48 -19.18 -11.00
N PRO A 156 -2.35 -19.98 -10.37
CA PRO A 156 -2.00 -21.34 -10.02
C PRO A 156 -1.76 -22.07 -11.34
N THR A 157 -0.55 -22.57 -11.57
CA THR A 157 -0.35 -23.65 -12.53
C THR A 157 -1.21 -24.80 -12.03
N SER A 158 -2.38 -24.97 -12.63
CA SER A 158 -3.28 -26.09 -12.42
C SER A 158 -2.57 -27.40 -12.80
N LYS A 159 -1.73 -27.89 -11.91
CA LYS A 159 -1.46 -29.31 -11.75
C LYS A 159 -2.00 -29.69 -10.39
N ARG A 160 -3.34 -29.66 -10.27
CA ARG A 160 -4.01 -30.45 -9.25
C ARG A 160 -3.57 -31.90 -9.53
N PRO A 161 -2.91 -32.62 -8.61
CA PRO A 161 -2.72 -34.05 -8.81
C PRO A 161 -4.12 -34.61 -9.05
N ARG A 162 -4.34 -35.28 -10.19
CA ARG A 162 -5.50 -36.18 -10.29
C ARG A 162 -5.36 -37.07 -9.07
N SER A 163 -6.32 -37.01 -8.13
CA SER A 163 -6.41 -38.03 -7.10
C SER A 163 -6.27 -39.37 -7.84
N PRO A 164 -5.29 -40.22 -7.48
CA PRO A 164 -5.22 -41.53 -8.08
C PRO A 164 -6.61 -42.13 -7.93
N ALA A 165 -7.21 -42.55 -9.05
CA ALA A 165 -8.52 -43.16 -9.04
C ALA A 165 -8.51 -44.19 -7.91
N LEU A 166 -9.35 -43.97 -6.90
CA LEU A 166 -9.55 -44.92 -5.82
C LEU A 166 -9.87 -46.24 -6.52
N LYS A 167 -8.94 -47.20 -6.44
CA LYS A 167 -9.22 -48.56 -6.91
C LYS A 167 -10.52 -48.99 -6.22
N PRO A 168 -11.50 -49.53 -6.96
CA PRO A 168 -12.71 -50.05 -6.34
C PRO A 168 -12.31 -50.96 -5.19
N TYR A 169 -12.85 -50.69 -4.00
CA TYR A 169 -12.68 -51.57 -2.86
C TYR A 169 -13.29 -52.93 -3.28
N PRO A 170 -12.57 -54.05 -3.18
CA PRO A 170 -13.18 -55.34 -3.46
C PRO A 170 -14.30 -55.55 -2.46
N MET A 171 -15.53 -55.67 -2.96
CA MET A 171 -16.66 -56.08 -2.12
C MET A 171 -16.46 -57.56 -1.79
N PRO A 172 -16.58 -57.97 -0.51
CA PRO A 172 -16.58 -59.39 -0.18
C PRO A 172 -17.74 -60.07 -0.89
N GLU A 173 -17.47 -61.20 -1.55
CA GLU A 173 -18.51 -62.00 -2.18
C GLU A 173 -19.49 -62.50 -1.11
N PRO A 174 -20.80 -62.46 -1.39
CA PRO A 174 -21.82 -62.86 -0.44
C PRO A 174 -21.97 -64.37 -0.44
N ASP A 175 -20.94 -65.13 -0.07
CA ASP A 175 -21.04 -66.59 0.13
C ASP A 175 -19.94 -67.08 1.10
N SER A 176 -20.06 -66.68 2.36
CA SER A 176 -19.49 -67.44 3.47
C SER A 176 -20.26 -67.11 4.75
N LEU A 177 -21.45 -67.70 4.89
CA LEU A 177 -22.02 -68.33 6.10
C LEU A 177 -23.47 -68.77 5.83
#